data_AF-A0A1G9Q079-F1
#
_entry.id   AF-A0A1G9Q079-F1
#
_cell.length_a   1.000
_cell.length_b   1.000
_cell.length_c   1.000
_cell.angle_alpha   90.00
_cell.angle_beta   90.00
_cell.angle_gamma   90.00
#
_symmetry.space_group_name_H-M   'P 1'
#
loop_
_entity.id
_entity.type
_entity.pdbx_description
1 polymer ?
#
loop_
_entity_poly.entity_id
_entity_poly.type
_entity_poly.pdbx_seq_one_letter_code
_entity_poly.pdbx_strand_id
1 'polypeptide(L)'
;MGAGIKKEPVVMESGRIIHVAKKGYSSRGLALTGDISYRDREMDIRAQKAVEKAVERTRIFGKPIAKYDRETGTAYLEYADGRREIIE
;
A
#
# COMPACT_ATOMS: atom_id res chain seq x y z
N MET A 1 2.83 3.77 -18.27
CA MET A 1 3.48 4.26 -17.03
C MET A 1 3.76 5.75 -17.22
N GLY A 2 3.06 6.62 -16.50
CA GLY A 2 3.12 8.06 -16.72
C GLY A 2 4.47 8.65 -16.30
N ALA A 3 5.10 9.41 -17.19
CA ALA A 3 6.26 10.22 -16.90
C ALA A 3 5.81 11.54 -16.21
N GLY A 4 6.51 11.91 -15.13
CA GLY A 4 6.62 13.30 -14.67
C GLY A 4 5.52 13.79 -13.72
N ILE A 5 5.86 13.90 -12.43
CA ILE A 5 5.08 14.68 -11.46
C ILE A 5 5.03 16.14 -11.95
N LYS A 6 3.86 16.78 -11.92
CA LYS A 6 3.81 18.25 -11.97
C LYS A 6 4.31 18.76 -10.61
N LYS A 7 5.53 19.29 -10.60
CA LYS A 7 6.21 19.96 -9.48
C LYS A 7 5.56 21.31 -9.12
N GLU A 8 4.25 21.35 -8.91
CA GLU A 8 3.65 22.56 -8.34
C GLU A 8 3.62 22.38 -6.81
N PRO A 9 4.51 23.07 -6.06
CA PRO A 9 4.51 22.99 -4.60
C PRO A 9 3.15 23.44 -4.07
N VAL A 10 2.58 22.64 -3.16
CA VAL A 10 1.37 23.04 -2.46
C VAL A 10 1.79 23.94 -1.31
N VAL A 11 1.37 25.21 -1.38
CA VAL A 11 1.57 26.16 -0.28
C VAL A 11 0.38 26.02 0.67
N MET A 12 0.66 25.60 1.90
CA MET A 12 -0.36 25.54 2.95
C MET A 12 -0.67 26.95 3.45
N GLU A 13 -1.85 27.16 4.05
CA GLU A 13 -2.23 28.42 4.71
C GLU A 13 -1.24 28.86 5.79
N SER A 14 -0.52 27.90 6.39
CA SER A 14 0.57 28.14 7.35
C SER A 14 1.88 28.65 6.73
N GLY A 15 1.93 28.87 5.41
CA GLY A 15 3.13 29.25 4.66
C GLY A 15 4.12 28.11 4.41
N ARG A 16 3.81 26.89 4.85
CA ARG A 16 4.65 25.71 4.59
C ARG A 16 4.50 25.23 3.15
N ILE A 17 5.63 25.00 2.49
CA ILE A 17 5.69 24.41 1.15
C ILE A 17 5.83 22.89 1.30
N ILE A 18 4.89 22.14 0.73
CA ILE A 18 4.94 20.67 0.69
C ILE A 18 4.99 20.17 -0.76
N HIS A 19 5.76 19.11 -0.98
CA HIS A 19 5.80 18.38 -2.25
C HIS A 19 4.90 17.15 -2.12
N VAL A 20 3.94 17.01 -3.03
CA VAL A 20 2.93 15.94 -2.98
C VAL A 20 3.05 15.08 -4.24
N ALA A 21 3.22 13.78 -4.06
CA ALA A 21 3.18 12.84 -5.18
C ALA A 21 1.75 12.77 -5.76
N LYS A 22 1.63 12.78 -7.09
CA LYS A 22 0.32 12.60 -7.73
C LYS A 22 -0.20 11.17 -7.54
N LYS A 23 -1.52 11.02 -7.59
CA LYS A 23 -2.20 9.72 -7.61
C LYS A 23 -1.67 8.86 -8.77
N GLY A 24 -1.31 7.60 -8.49
CA GLY A 24 -0.85 6.64 -9.50
C GLY A 24 0.67 6.56 -9.71
N TYR A 25 1.47 7.29 -8.93
CA TYR A 25 2.93 7.14 -8.91
C TYR A 25 3.35 5.96 -8.05
N SER A 26 4.29 5.15 -8.54
CA SER A 26 4.91 4.08 -7.77
C SER A 26 6.17 4.59 -7.06
N SER A 27 6.55 3.94 -5.94
CA SER A 27 7.82 4.23 -5.25
C SER A 27 9.04 4.08 -6.17
N ARG A 28 8.98 3.19 -7.19
CA ARG A 28 9.99 3.14 -8.26
C ARG A 28 10.05 4.43 -9.07
N GLY A 29 8.90 4.97 -9.49
CA GLY A 29 8.83 6.22 -10.24
C GLY A 29 9.38 7.40 -9.44
N LEU A 30 9.00 7.48 -8.15
CA LEU A 30 9.46 8.54 -7.24
C LEU A 30 10.96 8.45 -6.95
N ALA A 31 11.51 7.24 -6.86
CA ALA A 31 12.95 7.06 -6.67
C ALA A 31 13.75 7.47 -7.92
N LEU A 32 13.20 7.27 -9.12
CA LEU A 32 13.85 7.67 -10.38
C LEU A 32 13.84 9.19 -10.59
N THR A 33 12.82 9.89 -10.10
CA THR A 33 12.73 11.35 -10.16
C THR A 33 13.53 12.05 -9.06
N GLY A 34 14.06 11.28 -8.10
CA GLY A 34 14.83 11.80 -6.96
C GLY A 34 13.97 12.40 -5.84
N ASP A 35 12.64 12.21 -5.89
CA ASP A 35 11.72 12.70 -4.87
C ASP A 35 11.76 11.85 -3.59
N ILE A 36 12.09 10.56 -3.73
CA ILE A 36 12.44 9.67 -2.61
C ILE A 36 13.78 8.97 -2.92
N SER A 37 14.46 8.47 -1.89
CA SER A 37 15.69 7.73 -2.07
C SER A 37 15.43 6.27 -2.49
N TYR A 38 16.47 5.61 -3.01
CA TYR A 38 16.40 4.17 -3.28
C TYR A 38 16.19 3.34 -1.99
N ARG A 39 16.63 3.86 -0.84
CA ARG A 39 16.41 3.23 0.47
C ARG A 39 14.94 3.27 0.88
N ASP A 40 14.24 4.37 0.58
CA ASP A 40 12.80 4.48 0.85
C ASP A 40 12.02 3.45 0.02
N ARG A 41 12.37 3.33 -1.27
CA ARG A 41 11.81 2.26 -2.11
C ARG A 41 12.12 0.86 -1.57
N GLU A 42 13.33 0.63 -1.10
CA GLU A 42 13.70 -0.67 -0.53
C GLU A 42 12.89 -0.96 0.74
N MET A 43 12.63 0.05 1.56
CA MET A 43 11.80 -0.05 2.75
C MET A 43 10.37 -0.50 2.40
N ASP A 44 9.76 0.11 1.39
CA ASP A 44 8.43 -0.29 0.91
C ASP A 44 8.39 -1.77 0.47
N ILE A 45 9.42 -2.21 -0.26
CA ILE A 45 9.55 -3.61 -0.70
C ILE A 45 9.66 -4.56 0.50
N ARG A 46 10.45 -4.18 1.51
CA ARG A 46 10.60 -5.00 2.72
C ARG A 46 9.29 -5.06 3.52
N ALA A 47 8.55 -3.96 3.62
CA ALA A 47 7.25 -3.92 4.26
C ALA A 47 6.23 -4.83 3.55
N GLN A 48 6.17 -4.77 2.22
CA GLN A 48 5.30 -5.65 1.43
C GLN A 48 5.63 -7.13 1.67
N LYS A 49 6.91 -7.50 1.61
CA LYS A 49 7.37 -8.88 1.86
C LYS A 49 7.06 -9.35 3.29
N ALA A 50 7.18 -8.47 4.28
CA ALA A 50 6.85 -8.81 5.67
C ALA A 50 5.36 -9.15 5.81
N VAL A 51 4.48 -8.39 5.15
CA VAL A 51 3.03 -8.68 5.12
C VAL A 51 2.76 -10.00 4.41
N GLU A 52 3.34 -10.23 3.24
CA GLU A 52 3.21 -11.50 2.51
C GLU A 52 3.62 -12.70 3.35
N LYS A 53 4.74 -12.59 4.08
CA LYS A 53 5.22 -13.64 5.00
C LYS A 53 4.31 -13.82 6.22
N ALA A 54 3.76 -12.74 6.77
CA ALA A 54 2.79 -12.83 7.85
C ALA A 54 1.51 -13.53 7.39
N VAL A 55 1.04 -13.25 6.17
CA VAL A 55 -0.13 -13.92 5.56
C VAL A 55 0.17 -15.41 5.32
N GLU A 56 1.32 -15.74 4.72
CA GLU A 56 1.77 -17.13 4.52
C GLU A 56 1.81 -17.90 5.85
N ARG A 57 2.41 -17.29 6.87
CA ARG A 57 2.47 -17.85 8.22
C ARG A 57 1.06 -18.08 8.78
N THR A 58 0.17 -17.10 8.65
CA THR A 58 -1.21 -17.17 9.13
C THR A 58 -1.98 -18.33 8.48
N ARG A 59 -1.79 -18.57 7.17
CA ARG A 59 -2.35 -19.73 6.47
C ARG A 59 -1.86 -21.06 7.06
N ILE A 60 -0.56 -21.18 7.31
CA ILE A 60 0.04 -22.39 7.92
C ILE A 60 -0.54 -22.65 9.32
N PHE A 61 -0.75 -21.60 10.11
CA PHE A 61 -1.32 -21.72 11.46
C PHE A 61 -2.85 -21.89 11.49
N GLY A 62 -3.53 -21.93 10.34
CA GLY A 62 -4.98 -22.11 10.27
C GLY A 62 -5.79 -20.93 10.83
N LYS A 63 -5.17 -19.75 10.97
CA LYS A 63 -5.84 -18.55 11.48
C LYS A 63 -6.65 -17.88 10.37
N PRO A 64 -7.81 -17.27 10.68
CA PRO A 64 -8.58 -16.53 9.69
C PRO A 64 -7.82 -15.28 9.20
N ILE A 65 -7.98 -14.96 7.92
CA ILE A 65 -7.39 -13.80 7.26
C ILE A 65 -8.51 -12.81 6.92
N ALA A 66 -8.42 -11.61 7.48
CA ALA A 66 -9.33 -10.53 7.11
C ALA A 66 -9.09 -10.06 5.68
N LYS A 67 -10.17 -9.97 4.91
CA LYS A 67 -10.21 -9.46 3.54
C LYS A 67 -11.33 -8.44 3.40
N TYR A 68 -11.18 -7.61 2.37
CA TYR A 68 -12.17 -6.61 1.99
C TYR A 68 -12.45 -6.74 0.50
N ASP A 69 -13.72 -6.95 0.16
CA ASP A 69 -14.20 -6.91 -1.21
C ASP A 69 -14.57 -5.48 -1.58
N ARG A 70 -13.89 -4.94 -2.59
CA ARG A 70 -14.09 -3.55 -3.05
C ARG A 70 -15.33 -3.39 -3.93
N GLU A 71 -15.83 -4.47 -4.53
CA GLU A 71 -17.00 -4.40 -5.42
C GLU A 71 -18.29 -4.39 -4.61
N THR A 72 -18.37 -5.26 -3.61
CA THR A 72 -19.54 -5.38 -2.71
C THR A 72 -19.45 -4.44 -1.51
N GLY A 73 -18.26 -3.95 -1.17
CA GLY A 73 -18.01 -3.13 0.02
C GLY A 73 -17.98 -3.93 1.32
N THR A 74 -17.85 -5.25 1.24
CA THR A 74 -18.02 -6.16 2.37
C THR A 74 -16.68 -6.63 2.94
N ALA A 75 -16.54 -6.58 4.27
CA ALA A 75 -15.44 -7.21 4.98
C ALA A 75 -15.77 -8.66 5.32
N TYR A 76 -14.79 -9.56 5.21
CA TYR A 76 -14.97 -10.98 5.55
C TYR A 76 -13.68 -11.60 6.08
N LEU A 77 -13.83 -12.60 6.96
CA LEU A 77 -12.75 -13.48 7.38
C LEU A 77 -12.71 -14.70 6.47
N GLU A 78 -11.55 -14.99 5.88
CA GLU A 78 -11.30 -16.22 5.14
C GLU A 78 -10.49 -17.19 5.99
N TYR A 79 -11.06 -18.37 6.24
CA TYR A 79 -10.42 -19.45 6.99
C TYR A 79 -9.58 -20.34 6.07
N ALA A 80 -8.65 -21.12 6.65
CA ALA A 80 -7.75 -21.98 5.88
C ALA A 80 -8.47 -23.12 5.12
N ASP A 81 -9.68 -23.49 5.55
CA ASP A 81 -10.56 -24.46 4.90
C ASP A 81 -11.39 -23.86 3.75
N GLY A 82 -11.23 -22.56 3.48
CA GLY A 82 -11.96 -21.84 2.43
C GLY A 82 -13.31 -21.28 2.88
N ARG A 83 -13.74 -21.51 4.13
CA ARG A 83 -14.94 -20.86 4.67
C ARG A 83 -14.74 -19.35 4.74
N ARG A 84 -15.83 -18.62 4.47
CA ARG A 84 -15.88 -17.16 4.56
C ARG A 84 -16.95 -16.77 5.55
N GLU A 85 -16.60 -15.88 6.46
CA GLU A 85 -17.51 -15.29 7.43
C GLU A 85 -17.58 -13.79 7.16
N ILE A 86 -18.75 -13.30 6.76
CA ILE A 86 -18.99 -11.88 6.54
C ILE A 86 -19.01 -11.19 7.91
N ILE A 87 -18.29 -10.07 8.00
CA ILE A 87 -18.26 -9.23 9.19
C ILE A 87 -19.06 -7.97 8.83
N GLU A 88 -20.26 -7.84 9.41
CA GLU A 88 -21.08 -6.62 9.40
C GLU A 88 -20.72 -5.68 10.56
#